data_AF-A0A1U9ULB8-F1
#
_entry.id   AF-A0A1U9ULB8-F1
#
_cell.length_a   1.000
_cell.length_b   1.000
_cell.length_c   1.000
_cell.angle_alpha   90.00
_cell.angle_beta   90.00
_cell.angle_gamma   90.00
#
_symmetry.space_group_name_H-M   'P 1'
#
loop_
_entity.id
_entity.type
_entity.pdbx_description
1 polymer ?
#
loop_
_entity_poly.entity_id
_entity_poly.type
_entity_poly.pdbx_seq_one_letter_code
_entity_poly.pdbx_strand_id
1 'polypeptide(L)'
;MRNTWDRIRHAVGFEVVGLLIFAPLASWAFGYELHEMGVIGAVASLIATGWNYLYNVLFDKGMLRYTGQLRKSVPVRVLHAVLFELGLLIVFLPSVAWYLGISLVDALIMDIAVAGFYMVYALVYNWLYDIVFPVPSPKAQAKPEGAAIG
;
A
#
# COMPACT_ATOMS: atom_id res chain seq x y z
N MET A 1 5.36 10.30 -22.00
CA MET A 1 5.78 9.46 -20.85
C MET A 1 6.04 10.39 -19.68
N ARG A 2 5.49 10.10 -18.49
CA ARG A 2 5.67 10.93 -17.28
C ARG A 2 7.16 11.03 -16.96
N ASN A 3 7.69 12.25 -16.83
CA ASN A 3 9.12 12.49 -16.59
C ASN A 3 9.50 11.94 -15.19
N THR A 4 10.72 11.43 -15.01
CA THR A 4 11.17 10.84 -13.73
C THR A 4 11.05 11.85 -12.58
N TRP A 5 11.26 13.13 -12.88
CA TRP A 5 11.08 14.24 -11.96
C TRP A 5 9.64 14.41 -11.46
N ASP A 6 8.63 14.17 -12.29
CA ASP A 6 7.22 14.27 -11.87
C ASP A 6 6.86 13.12 -10.92
N ARG A 7 7.43 11.93 -11.15
CA ARG A 7 7.24 10.77 -10.27
C ARG A 7 7.84 11.01 -8.89
N ILE A 8 9.05 11.59 -8.83
CA ILE A 8 9.71 11.92 -7.57
C ILE A 8 8.94 13.01 -6.82
N ARG A 9 8.50 14.08 -7.51
CA ARG A 9 7.70 15.14 -6.89
C ARG A 9 6.38 14.62 -6.33
N HIS A 10 5.69 13.74 -7.07
CA HIS A 10 4.47 13.08 -6.61
C HIS A 10 4.73 12.25 -5.36
N ALA A 11 5.73 11.37 -5.39
CA ALA A 11 6.02 10.47 -4.27
C ALA A 11 6.43 11.24 -3.01
N VAL A 12 7.33 12.22 -3.15
CA VAL A 12 7.77 13.05 -2.02
C VAL A 12 6.62 13.91 -1.48
N GLY A 13 5.81 14.51 -2.36
CA GLY A 13 4.66 15.31 -1.95
C GLY A 13 3.60 14.47 -1.24
N PHE A 14 3.36 13.25 -1.71
CA PHE A 14 2.46 12.28 -1.08
C PHE A 14 2.93 11.94 0.34
N GLU A 15 4.20 11.57 0.49
CA GLU A 15 4.74 11.21 1.81
C GLU A 15 4.72 12.39 2.78
N VAL A 16 5.19 13.58 2.35
CA VAL A 16 5.28 14.75 3.23
C VAL A 16 3.89 15.23 3.66
N VAL A 17 2.95 15.39 2.72
CA VAL A 17 1.60 15.85 3.05
C VAL A 17 0.86 14.78 3.87
N GLY A 18 1.03 13.50 3.52
CA GLY A 18 0.47 12.38 4.27
C GLY A 18 0.93 12.39 5.71
N LEU A 19 2.24 12.48 5.96
CA LEU A 19 2.81 12.54 7.31
C LEU A 19 2.37 13.78 8.09
N LEU A 20 2.30 14.96 7.46
CA LEU A 20 1.86 16.18 8.13
C LEU A 20 0.41 16.13 8.61
N ILE A 21 -0.45 15.41 7.91
CA ILE A 21 -1.86 15.22 8.30
C ILE A 21 -1.99 14.05 9.27
N PHE A 22 -1.31 12.94 8.98
CA PHE A 22 -1.40 11.71 9.75
C PHE A 22 -0.82 11.88 11.16
N ALA A 23 0.35 12.52 11.30
CA ALA A 23 1.02 12.69 12.59
C ALA A 23 0.14 13.34 13.67
N PRO A 24 -0.45 14.54 13.45
CA PRO A 24 -1.31 15.17 14.47
C PRO A 24 -2.61 14.38 14.67
N LEU A 25 -3.17 13.79 13.61
CA LEU A 25 -4.41 13.01 13.70
C LEU A 25 -4.20 11.73 14.52
N ALA A 26 -3.11 11.00 14.26
CA ALA A 26 -2.75 9.78 14.97
C ALA A 26 -2.41 10.08 16.44
N SER A 27 -1.70 11.18 16.72
CA SER A 27 -1.43 11.61 18.09
C SER A 27 -2.71 11.98 18.84
N TRP A 28 -3.64 12.68 18.19
CA TRP A 28 -4.94 13.01 18.79
C TRP A 28 -5.85 11.79 18.99
N ALA A 29 -5.88 10.88 18.01
CA ALA A 29 -6.79 9.72 18.03
C ALA A 29 -6.29 8.58 18.94
N PHE A 30 -4.98 8.32 18.94
CA PHE A 30 -4.39 7.19 19.67
C PHE A 30 -3.58 7.60 20.89
N GLY A 31 -3.26 8.89 21.07
CA GLY A 31 -2.53 9.39 22.24
C GLY A 31 -1.03 9.09 22.24
N TYR A 32 -0.49 8.49 21.17
CA TYR A 32 0.93 8.11 21.08
C TYR A 32 1.77 9.22 20.43
N GLU A 33 3.04 9.26 20.81
CA GLU A 33 3.99 10.20 20.20
C GLU A 33 4.40 9.76 18.79
N LEU A 34 4.76 10.73 17.94
CA LEU A 34 5.17 10.47 16.55
C LEU A 34 6.36 9.49 16.47
N HIS A 35 7.26 9.54 17.45
CA HIS A 35 8.40 8.63 17.53
C HIS A 35 7.96 7.17 17.72
N GLU A 36 6.99 6.91 18.60
CA GLU A 36 6.49 5.56 18.86
C GLU A 36 5.81 4.98 17.62
N MET A 37 5.00 5.79 16.94
CA MET A 37 4.36 5.41 15.67
C MET A 37 5.38 5.15 14.55
N GLY A 38 6.45 5.94 14.48
CA GLY A 38 7.55 5.73 13.54
C GLY A 38 8.28 4.41 13.77
N VAL A 39 8.58 4.08 15.03
CA VAL A 39 9.21 2.79 15.41
C VAL A 39 8.28 1.62 15.06
N ILE A 40 7.00 1.72 15.40
CA ILE A 40 6.01 0.69 15.05
C ILE A 40 5.94 0.51 13.53
N GLY A 41 5.88 1.60 12.76
CA GLY A 41 5.87 1.54 11.30
C GLY A 41 7.13 0.90 10.71
N ALA A 42 8.30 1.20 11.26
CA ALA A 42 9.56 0.59 10.83
C ALA A 42 9.60 -0.91 11.13
N VAL A 43 9.24 -1.31 12.36
CA VAL A 43 9.17 -2.72 12.76
C VAL A 43 8.10 -3.46 11.97
N ALA A 44 6.94 -2.85 11.75
CA ALA A 44 5.87 -3.36 10.91
C ALA A 44 6.34 -3.65 9.49
N SER A 45 7.08 -2.72 8.88
CA SER A 45 7.67 -2.89 7.54
C SER A 45 8.63 -4.08 7.48
N LEU A 46 9.45 -4.26 8.52
CA LEU A 46 10.37 -5.40 8.62
C LEU A 46 9.62 -6.73 8.78
N ILE A 47 8.62 -6.78 9.67
CA ILE A 47 7.77 -7.95 9.86
C ILE A 47 7.03 -8.29 8.57
N ALA A 48 6.42 -7.30 7.92
CA ALA A 48 5.70 -7.49 6.66
C ALA A 48 6.62 -7.99 5.54
N THR A 49 7.81 -7.43 5.42
CA THR A 49 8.82 -7.87 4.42
C THR A 49 9.29 -9.29 4.70
N GLY A 50 9.60 -9.60 5.96
CA GLY A 50 9.99 -10.95 6.38
C GLY A 50 8.88 -11.97 6.16
N TRP A 51 7.65 -11.62 6.53
CA TRP A 51 6.46 -12.45 6.32
C TRP A 51 6.17 -12.66 4.84
N ASN A 52 6.26 -11.61 4.00
CA ASN A 52 6.12 -11.71 2.55
C ASN A 52 7.07 -12.74 1.95
N TYR A 53 8.35 -12.67 2.32
CA TYR A 53 9.33 -13.66 1.86
C TYR A 53 8.99 -15.07 2.35
N LEU A 54 8.78 -15.22 3.67
CA LEU A 54 8.52 -16.52 4.29
C LEU A 54 7.26 -17.18 3.73
N TYR A 55 6.16 -16.43 3.63
CA TYR A 55 4.89 -16.91 3.12
C TYR A 55 5.00 -17.34 1.65
N ASN A 56 5.64 -16.53 0.79
CA ASN A 56 5.82 -16.88 -0.61
C ASN A 56 6.58 -18.22 -0.75
N VAL A 57 7.65 -18.42 0.04
CA VAL A 57 8.41 -19.68 0.04
C VAL A 57 7.57 -20.86 0.55
N LEU A 58 6.82 -20.68 1.64
CA LEU A 58 5.96 -21.72 2.21
C LEU A 58 4.86 -22.13 1.23
N PHE A 59 4.21 -21.14 0.60
CA PHE A 59 3.14 -21.40 -0.33
C PHE A 59 3.65 -22.07 -1.61
N ASP A 60 4.78 -21.62 -2.16
CA ASP A 60 5.34 -22.23 -3.37
C ASP A 60 5.79 -23.68 -3.10
N LYS A 61 6.38 -23.97 -1.93
CA LYS A 61 6.67 -25.35 -1.49
C LYS A 61 5.40 -26.19 -1.31
N GLY A 62 4.36 -25.61 -0.72
CA GLY A 62 3.06 -26.27 -0.57
C GLY A 62 2.44 -26.59 -1.92
N MET A 63 2.44 -25.63 -2.84
CA MET A 63 1.89 -25.81 -4.19
C MET A 63 2.68 -26.86 -4.98
N LEU A 64 4.02 -26.84 -4.93
CA LEU A 64 4.86 -27.90 -5.51
C LEU A 64 4.52 -29.29 -4.95
N ARG A 65 4.24 -29.39 -3.64
CA ARG A 65 3.92 -30.66 -2.98
C ARG A 65 2.50 -31.16 -3.27
N TYR A 66 1.52 -30.26 -3.39
CA TYR A 66 0.10 -30.63 -3.54
C TYR A 66 -0.37 -30.70 -5.00
N THR A 67 0.12 -29.84 -5.88
CA THR A 67 -0.32 -29.77 -7.28
C THR A 67 0.77 -30.11 -8.29
N GLY A 68 2.05 -30.20 -7.87
CA GLY A 68 3.18 -30.50 -8.75
C GLY A 68 3.44 -29.44 -9.84
N GLN A 69 2.75 -28.30 -9.76
CA GLN A 69 2.77 -27.26 -10.80
C GLN A 69 2.83 -25.88 -10.15
N LEU A 70 3.63 -24.98 -10.72
CA LEU A 70 3.79 -23.59 -10.25
C LEU A 70 2.80 -22.61 -10.90
N ARG A 71 1.94 -23.06 -11.82
CA ARG A 71 0.96 -22.20 -12.48
C ARG A 71 -0.22 -21.89 -11.55
N LYS A 72 -0.19 -20.71 -10.91
CA LYS A 72 -1.27 -20.17 -10.09
C LYS A 72 -2.47 -19.78 -10.98
N SER A 73 -3.51 -20.63 -11.00
CA SER A 73 -4.82 -20.28 -11.58
C SER A 73 -5.48 -19.13 -10.81
N VAL A 74 -6.46 -18.46 -11.40
CA VAL A 74 -7.14 -17.30 -10.74
C VAL A 74 -7.68 -17.65 -9.34
N PRO A 75 -8.36 -18.79 -9.12
CA PRO A 75 -8.80 -19.17 -7.77
C PRO A 75 -7.65 -19.35 -6.77
N VAL A 76 -6.53 -19.93 -7.22
CA VAL A 76 -5.33 -20.12 -6.38
C VAL A 76 -4.70 -18.79 -6.00
N ARG A 77 -4.74 -17.78 -6.88
CA ARG A 77 -4.26 -16.42 -6.58
C ARG A 77 -5.11 -15.72 -5.53
N VAL A 78 -6.44 -15.85 -5.63
CA VAL A 78 -7.35 -15.29 -4.61
C VAL A 78 -7.10 -15.97 -3.27
N LEU A 79 -7.05 -17.30 -3.23
CA LEU A 79 -6.74 -18.04 -2.01
C LEU A 79 -5.40 -17.64 -1.41
N HIS A 80 -4.37 -17.50 -2.24
CA HIS A 80 -3.05 -17.02 -1.83
C HIS A 80 -3.11 -15.65 -1.18
N ALA A 81 -3.76 -14.68 -1.82
CA ALA A 81 -3.87 -13.32 -1.29
C ALA A 81 -4.62 -13.29 0.04
N VAL A 82 -5.74 -14.01 0.15
CA VAL A 82 -6.53 -14.07 1.38
C VAL A 82 -5.75 -14.74 2.52
N LEU A 83 -5.09 -15.86 2.24
CA LEU A 83 -4.26 -16.55 3.25
C LEU A 83 -3.03 -15.73 3.64
N PHE A 84 -2.43 -15.01 2.70
CA PHE A 84 -1.31 -14.11 2.97
C PHE A 84 -1.73 -13.02 3.96
N GLU A 85 -2.83 -12.34 3.67
CA GLU A 85 -3.35 -11.23 4.48
C GLU A 85 -3.74 -11.71 5.88
N LEU A 86 -4.53 -12.78 5.97
CA LEU A 86 -4.93 -13.34 7.27
C LEU A 86 -3.73 -13.83 8.09
N GLY A 87 -2.76 -14.48 7.45
CA GLY A 87 -1.54 -14.90 8.10
C GLY A 87 -0.70 -13.73 8.58
N LEU A 88 -0.62 -12.64 7.79
CA LEU A 88 0.06 -11.42 8.18
C LEU A 88 -0.61 -10.81 9.40
N LEU A 89 -1.94 -10.68 9.44
CA LEU A 89 -2.69 -10.17 10.59
C LEU A 89 -2.41 -10.98 11.87
N ILE A 90 -2.32 -12.31 11.76
CA ILE A 90 -2.03 -13.19 12.91
C ILE A 90 -0.62 -12.95 13.48
N VAL A 91 0.35 -12.55 12.67
CA VAL A 91 1.72 -12.24 13.15
C VAL A 91 1.85 -10.78 13.55
N PHE A 92 1.22 -9.89 12.79
CA PHE A 92 1.37 -8.46 12.92
C PHE A 92 0.58 -7.90 14.11
N LEU A 93 -0.70 -8.24 14.25
CA LEU A 93 -1.55 -7.68 15.30
C LEU A 93 -1.05 -8.02 16.71
N PRO A 94 -0.61 -9.26 17.03
CA PRO A 94 -0.04 -9.54 18.36
C PRO A 94 1.25 -8.77 18.63
N SER A 95 2.07 -8.53 17.60
CA SER A 95 3.31 -7.77 17.74
C SER A 95 3.01 -6.31 18.12
N VAL A 96 2.03 -5.70 17.47
CA VAL A 96 1.58 -4.33 17.76
C VAL A 96 0.89 -4.26 19.12
N ALA A 97 -0.02 -5.19 19.41
CA ALA A 97 -0.74 -5.26 20.68
C ALA A 97 0.21 -5.41 21.87
N TRP A 98 1.23 -6.28 21.73
CA TRP A 98 2.26 -6.47 22.75
C TRP A 98 3.12 -5.22 22.96
N TYR A 99 3.52 -4.54 21.89
CA TYR A 99 4.36 -3.35 21.96
C TYR A 99 3.63 -2.15 22.60
N LEU A 100 2.37 -1.93 22.22
CA LEU A 100 1.54 -0.83 22.74
C LEU A 100 0.82 -1.17 24.05
N GLY A 101 0.85 -2.43 24.49
CA GLY A 101 0.13 -2.88 25.68
C GLY A 101 -1.40 -2.81 25.55
N ILE A 102 -1.93 -2.93 24.33
CA ILE A 102 -3.37 -2.84 24.01
C ILE A 102 -3.96 -4.22 23.71
N SER A 103 -5.29 -4.32 23.65
CA SER A 103 -5.94 -5.58 23.25
C SER A 103 -5.76 -5.85 21.75
N LEU A 104 -5.90 -7.12 21.33
CA LEU A 104 -5.88 -7.49 19.91
C LEU A 104 -6.97 -6.80 19.10
N VAL A 105 -8.12 -6.52 19.72
CA VAL A 105 -9.24 -5.83 19.07
C VAL A 105 -8.88 -4.37 18.84
N ASP A 106 -8.27 -3.70 19.83
CA ASP A 106 -7.81 -2.32 19.68
C ASP A 106 -6.72 -2.20 18.61
N ALA A 107 -5.79 -3.15 18.58
CA ALA A 107 -4.76 -3.23 17.54
C ALA A 107 -5.37 -3.41 16.14
N LEU A 108 -6.41 -4.26 16.01
CA LEU A 108 -7.13 -4.45 14.75
C LEU A 108 -7.90 -3.17 14.33
N ILE A 109 -8.57 -2.50 15.28
CA ILE A 109 -9.26 -1.23 15.01
C ILE A 109 -8.26 -0.17 14.53
N MET A 110 -7.10 -0.08 15.18
CA MET A 110 -6.03 0.83 14.80
C MET A 110 -5.51 0.52 13.40
N ASP A 111 -5.24 -0.75 13.08
CA ASP A 111 -4.81 -1.20 11.76
C ASP A 111 -5.82 -0.80 10.67
N ILE A 112 -7.11 -1.08 10.88
CA ILE A 112 -8.20 -0.70 9.95
C ILE A 112 -8.31 0.81 9.82
N ALA A 113 -8.18 1.57 10.92
CA ALA A 113 -8.26 3.03 10.90
C ALA A 113 -7.10 3.64 10.10
N VAL A 114 -5.88 3.16 10.29
CA VAL A 114 -4.69 3.62 9.55
C VAL A 114 -4.81 3.24 8.07
N ALA A 115 -5.16 1.99 7.77
CA ALA A 115 -5.37 1.53 6.39
C ALA A 115 -6.47 2.32 5.68
N GLY A 116 -7.60 2.55 6.36
CA GLY A 116 -8.71 3.35 5.85
C GLY A 116 -8.32 4.81 5.60
N PHE A 117 -7.59 5.43 6.53
CA PHE A 117 -7.05 6.77 6.36
C PHE A 117 -6.17 6.86 5.10
N TYR A 118 -5.15 6.00 4.97
CA TYR A 118 -4.24 6.04 3.82
C TYR A 118 -4.93 5.69 2.51
N MET A 119 -5.93 4.82 2.52
CA MET A 119 -6.75 4.51 1.34
C MET A 119 -7.50 5.75 0.84
N VAL A 120 -8.21 6.45 1.73
CA VAL A 120 -8.96 7.67 1.37
C VAL A 120 -8.01 8.80 1.00
N TYR A 121 -6.95 9.00 1.79
CA TYR A 121 -5.91 9.99 1.51
C TYR A 121 -5.29 9.77 0.13
N ALA A 122 -4.93 8.53 -0.22
CA ALA A 122 -4.31 8.24 -1.50
C ALA A 122 -5.26 8.48 -2.68
N LEU A 123 -6.54 8.16 -2.53
CA LEU A 123 -7.54 8.48 -3.54
C LEU A 123 -7.62 10.01 -3.76
N VAL A 124 -7.73 10.78 -2.68
CA VAL A 124 -7.85 12.25 -2.74
C VAL A 124 -6.58 12.88 -3.30
N TYR A 125 -5.40 12.49 -2.81
CA TYR A 125 -4.13 13.04 -3.26
C TYR A 125 -3.90 12.74 -4.75
N ASN A 126 -4.10 11.49 -5.17
CA ASN A 126 -3.92 11.13 -6.58
C ASN A 126 -4.90 11.89 -7.48
N TRP A 127 -6.16 12.03 -7.06
CA TRP A 127 -7.14 12.79 -7.83
C TRP A 127 -6.79 14.28 -7.93
N LEU A 128 -6.42 14.92 -6.82
CA LEU A 128 -5.98 16.31 -6.82
C LEU A 128 -4.71 16.51 -7.65
N TYR A 129 -3.75 15.59 -7.56
CA TYR A 129 -2.51 15.66 -8.35
C TYR A 129 -2.80 15.58 -9.84
N ASP A 130 -3.71 14.69 -10.27
CA ASP A 130 -4.10 14.56 -11.67
C ASP A 130 -4.85 15.80 -12.21
N ILE A 131 -5.57 16.53 -11.34
CA ILE A 131 -6.19 17.82 -11.69
C ILE A 131 -5.14 18.92 -11.85
N VAL A 132 -4.17 18.99 -10.94
CA VAL A 132 -3.13 20.04 -10.93
C VAL A 132 -2.09 19.80 -12.03
N PHE A 133 -1.78 18.54 -12.34
CA PHE A 133 -0.83 18.11 -13.37
C PHE A 133 -1.52 17.16 -14.37
N PRO A 134 -2.39 17.69 -15.25
CA PRO A 134 -3.09 16.87 -16.22
C PRO A 134 -2.10 16.20 -17.18
N VAL A 135 -2.16 14.87 -17.25
CA VAL A 135 -1.34 14.09 -18.18
C VAL A 135 -1.85 14.37 -19.60
N PRO A 136 -0.99 14.75 -20.57
CA PRO A 136 -1.43 14.98 -21.95
C PRO A 136 -2.13 13.74 -22.49
N SER A 137 -3.40 13.89 -22.86
CA SER A 137 -4.18 12.82 -23.48
C SER A 137 -3.55 12.46 -24.85
N PRO A 138 -3.30 11.18 -25.16
CA PRO A 138 -2.74 10.76 -26.44
C PRO A 138 -3.58 11.14 -27.68
N LYS A 139 -4.81 11.62 -27.49
CA LYS A 139 -5.75 11.96 -28.58
C LYS A 139 -5.51 13.32 -29.27
N ALA A 140 -4.57 14.14 -28.80
CA ALA A 140 -4.32 15.45 -29.41
C ALA A 140 -3.35 15.44 -30.62
N GLN A 141 -2.81 14.28 -31.03
CA GLN A 141 -1.84 14.20 -32.14
C GLN A 141 -2.40 13.65 -33.46
N ALA A 142 -3.71 13.36 -33.55
CA ALA A 142 -4.32 13.01 -34.83
C ALA A 142 -4.82 14.28 -35.56
N LYS A 143 -3.89 15.08 -36.10
CA LYS A 143 -4.25 16.02 -37.18
C LYS A 143 -4.22 15.24 -38.50
N PRO A 144 -5.33 15.18 -39.27
CA PRO A 144 -5.31 14.49 -40.56
C PRO A 144 -4.51 15.32 -41.57
N GLU A 145 -3.45 14.73 -42.13
CA GLU A 145 -2.82 15.23 -43.36
C GLU A 145 -3.80 14.99 -44.52
N GLY A 146 -4.68 15.97 -44.71
CA GLY A 146 -5.53 16.09 -45.88
C GLY A 146 -4.72 16.60 -47.06
N ALA A 147 -4.59 15.73 -48.06
CA ALA A 147 -4.18 15.98 -49.43
C ALA A 147 -4.53 17.39 -49.96
N ALA A 148 -3.52 18.11 -50.42
CA ALA A 148 -3.67 19.15 -51.44
C ALA A 148 -2.56 18.93 -52.48
N ILE A 149 -2.91 18.08 -53.44
CA ILE A 149 -2.42 18.06 -54.82
C ILE A 149 -2.51 19.47 -55.41
N GLY A 150 -1.42 19.94 -56.02
CA GLY A 150 -1.32 21.18 -56.79
C GLY A 150 0.02 21.23 -57.51
#